data_AF-A0A955FGK9-F1
#
_entry.id   AF-A0A955FGK9-F1
#
_cell.length_a   1.000
_cell.length_b   1.000
_cell.length_c   1.000
_cell.angle_alpha   90.00
_cell.angle_beta   90.00
_cell.angle_gamma   90.00
#
_symmetry.space_group_name_H-M   'P 1'
#
loop_
_entity.id
_entity.type
_entity.pdbx_description
1 polymer ?
#
loop_
_entity_poly.entity_id
_entity_poly.type
_entity_poly.pdbx_seq_one_letter_code
_entity_poly.pdbx_strand_id
1 'polypeptide(L)'
;TVLKDFSKATGRLYQITDDILGTFGDEKVTGKSPMDDMREGKRTILSVYTMKNIKGKDKNMFKKILGKANLNEAEFEQAKHLIASSGALEYAKNQANIEMLRAKEALKKLSKTWSTQSMTFLEQLVDSFVSRTV
;
A
#
# COMPACT_ATOMS: atom_id res chain seq x y z
N THR A 1 -5.30 22.37 8.89
CA THR A 1 -6.64 22.23 9.48
C THR A 1 -6.86 20.77 9.78
N VAL A 2 -7.73 20.42 10.73
CA VAL A 2 -7.93 19.02 11.13
C VAL A 2 -8.34 18.13 9.94
N LEU A 3 -9.29 18.60 9.12
CA LEU A 3 -9.71 17.86 7.93
C LEU A 3 -8.58 17.66 6.91
N LYS A 4 -7.68 18.65 6.73
CA LYS A 4 -6.53 18.50 5.84
C LYS A 4 -5.58 17.39 6.32
N ASP A 5 -5.34 17.31 7.62
CA ASP A 5 -4.44 16.32 8.20
C ASP A 5 -5.06 14.92 8.14
N PHE A 6 -6.36 14.82 8.44
CA PHE A 6 -7.17 13.62 8.25
C PHE A 6 -7.11 13.14 6.79
N SER A 7 -7.52 13.96 5.82
CA SER A 7 -7.54 13.59 4.41
C SER A 7 -6.17 13.16 3.88
N LYS A 8 -5.10 13.83 4.33
CA LYS A 8 -3.73 13.46 3.97
C LYS A 8 -3.34 12.08 4.50
N ALA A 9 -3.65 11.78 5.76
CA ALA A 9 -3.33 10.50 6.38
C ALA A 9 -4.15 9.38 5.73
N THR A 10 -5.46 9.59 5.60
CA THR A 10 -6.38 8.64 4.98
C THR A 10 -6.03 8.37 3.51
N GLY A 11 -5.66 9.39 2.74
CA GLY A 11 -5.23 9.22 1.35
C GLY A 11 -3.93 8.40 1.22
N ARG A 12 -2.97 8.61 2.13
CA ARG A 12 -1.75 7.78 2.17
C ARG A 12 -2.04 6.34 2.58
N LEU A 13 -2.88 6.15 3.60
CA LEU A 13 -3.35 4.82 4.01
C LEU A 13 -3.97 4.07 2.82
N TYR A 14 -4.91 4.71 2.11
CA TYR A 14 -5.56 4.12 0.94
C TYR A 14 -4.55 3.70 -0.13
N GLN A 15 -3.63 4.59 -0.50
CA GLN A 15 -2.64 4.28 -1.54
C GLN A 15 -1.68 3.15 -1.12
N ILE A 16 -1.27 3.11 0.14
CA ILE A 16 -0.41 2.03 0.63
C ILE A 16 -1.16 0.69 0.59
N THR A 17 -2.41 0.65 1.02
CA THR A 17 -3.23 -0.57 0.91
C THR A 17 -3.44 -0.98 -0.54
N ASP A 18 -3.66 -0.02 -1.45
CA ASP A 18 -3.81 -0.28 -2.89
C ASP A 18 -2.52 -0.84 -3.50
N ASP A 19 -1.35 -0.30 -3.15
CA ASP A 19 -0.05 -0.83 -3.58
C ASP A 19 0.17 -2.28 -3.10
N ILE A 20 -0.24 -2.60 -1.86
CA ILE A 20 -0.17 -3.96 -1.31
C ILE A 20 -1.08 -4.89 -2.09
N LEU A 21 -2.35 -4.50 -2.29
CA LEU A 21 -3.33 -5.28 -3.04
C LEU A 21 -2.93 -5.48 -4.50
N GLY A 22 -2.39 -4.45 -5.14
CA GLY A 22 -1.92 -4.51 -6.52
C GLY A 22 -0.76 -5.49 -6.71
N THR A 23 -0.05 -5.89 -5.65
CA THR A 23 1.06 -6.86 -5.74
C THR A 23 0.73 -8.22 -5.15
N PHE A 24 -0.03 -8.26 -4.05
CA PHE A 24 -0.27 -9.46 -3.24
C PHE A 24 -1.74 -9.89 -3.14
N GLY A 25 -2.68 -9.07 -3.63
CA GLY A 25 -4.10 -9.36 -3.60
C GLY A 25 -4.53 -10.41 -4.62
N ASP A 26 -5.71 -10.99 -4.39
CA ASP A 26 -6.38 -11.86 -5.37
C ASP A 26 -6.97 -11.00 -6.50
N GLU A 27 -6.78 -11.43 -7.75
CA GLU A 27 -7.39 -10.80 -8.93
C GLU A 27 -8.92 -10.63 -8.80
N LYS A 28 -9.59 -11.55 -8.09
CA LYS A 28 -11.03 -11.46 -7.81
C LYS A 28 -11.40 -10.27 -6.93
N VAL A 29 -10.48 -9.78 -6.11
CA VAL A 29 -10.67 -8.65 -5.21
C VAL A 29 -10.26 -7.33 -5.87
N THR A 30 -9.19 -7.35 -6.67
CA THR A 30 -8.64 -6.15 -7.32
C THR A 30 -9.32 -5.80 -8.65
N GLY A 31 -9.93 -6.79 -9.32
CA GLY A 31 -10.55 -6.64 -10.64
C GLY A 31 -9.55 -6.38 -11.78
N LYS A 32 -8.24 -6.44 -11.52
CA LYS A 32 -7.14 -6.26 -12.48
C LYS A 32 -5.99 -7.21 -12.16
N SER A 33 -5.17 -7.53 -13.16
CA SER A 33 -4.02 -8.41 -12.92
C SER A 33 -2.97 -7.69 -12.06
N PRO A 34 -2.46 -8.31 -10.98
CA PRO A 34 -1.43 -7.72 -10.14
C PRO A 34 -0.09 -7.54 -10.88
N MET A 35 0.06 -8.19 -12.04
CA MET A 35 1.20 -8.00 -12.92
C MET A 35 1.23 -6.61 -13.57
N ASP A 36 0.09 -5.93 -13.72
CA ASP A 36 0.01 -4.69 -14.49
C ASP A 36 0.79 -3.55 -13.82
N ASP A 37 0.72 -3.42 -12.49
CA ASP A 37 1.49 -2.43 -11.75
C ASP A 37 3.01 -2.67 -11.88
N MET A 38 3.42 -3.94 -12.00
CA MET A 38 4.81 -4.32 -12.21
C MET A 38 5.26 -4.10 -13.66
N ARG A 39 4.42 -4.39 -14.65
CA ARG A 39 4.66 -4.12 -16.09
C ARG A 39 4.79 -2.63 -16.38
N GLU A 40 3.98 -1.79 -15.74
CA GLU A 40 4.05 -0.33 -15.82
C GLU A 40 5.32 0.22 -15.14
N GLY A 41 5.98 -0.57 -14.28
CA GLY A 41 7.18 -0.15 -13.56
C GLY A 41 6.86 0.88 -12.47
N LYS A 42 5.68 0.81 -11.86
CA LYS A 42 5.25 1.77 -10.83
C LYS A 42 6.21 1.79 -9.67
N ARG A 43 6.58 3.00 -9.25
CA ARG A 43 7.41 3.25 -8.06
C ARG A 43 6.57 3.26 -6.79
N THR A 44 5.87 2.17 -6.55
CA THR A 44 5.09 1.90 -5.33
C THR A 44 5.98 1.90 -4.09
N ILE A 45 5.37 2.00 -2.91
CA ILE A 45 6.11 1.89 -1.64
C ILE A 45 6.91 0.58 -1.55
N LEU A 46 6.34 -0.51 -2.09
CA LEU A 46 6.95 -1.84 -2.14
C LEU A 46 8.21 -1.83 -3.00
N SER A 47 8.10 -1.44 -4.27
CA SER A 47 9.23 -1.45 -5.21
C SER A 47 10.38 -0.54 -4.77
N VAL A 48 10.07 0.64 -4.23
CA VAL A 48 11.06 1.59 -3.71
C VAL A 48 11.79 1.00 -2.50
N TYR A 49 11.06 0.39 -1.56
CA TYR A 49 11.67 -0.22 -0.39
C TYR A 49 12.53 -1.43 -0.79
N THR A 50 12.03 -2.31 -1.65
CA THR A 50 12.77 -3.46 -2.17
C THR A 50 14.08 -3.03 -2.81
N MET A 51 14.05 -2.05 -3.71
CA MET A 51 15.23 -1.52 -4.40
C MET A 51 16.30 -0.94 -3.48
N LYS A 52 15.92 -0.45 -2.30
CA LYS A 52 16.84 0.07 -1.27
C LYS A 52 17.48 -1.06 -0.46
N ASN A 53 16.78 -2.17 -0.25
CA ASN A 53 17.18 -3.21 0.71
C ASN A 53 17.80 -4.46 0.09
N ILE A 54 17.57 -4.74 -1.19
CA ILE A 54 18.25 -5.84 -1.91
C ILE A 54 19.54 -5.36 -2.57
N LYS A 55 20.48 -6.29 -2.81
CA LYS A 55 21.83 -5.99 -3.37
C LYS A 55 22.23 -7.01 -4.44
N GLY A 56 23.34 -6.74 -5.12
CA GLY A 56 23.97 -7.69 -6.04
C GLY A 56 23.04 -8.20 -7.15
N LYS A 57 23.01 -9.53 -7.31
CA LYS A 57 22.23 -10.20 -8.37
C LYS A 57 20.74 -9.93 -8.24
N ASP A 58 20.19 -9.96 -7.02
CA ASP A 58 18.77 -9.73 -6.75
C ASP A 58 18.35 -8.32 -7.17
N LYS A 59 19.17 -7.31 -6.85
CA LYS A 59 18.89 -5.93 -7.27
C LYS A 59 18.87 -5.78 -8.78
N ASN A 60 19.83 -6.41 -9.46
CA ASN A 60 19.89 -6.36 -10.92
C ASN A 60 18.73 -7.11 -11.57
N MET A 61 18.31 -8.22 -10.98
CA MET A 61 17.15 -8.99 -11.42
C MET A 61 15.84 -8.20 -11.23
N PHE A 62 15.61 -7.65 -10.04
CA PHE A 62 14.41 -6.86 -9.76
C PHE A 62 14.31 -5.64 -10.67
N LYS A 63 15.43 -4.95 -10.96
CA LYS A 63 15.49 -3.86 -11.95
C LYS A 63 15.08 -4.28 -13.36
N LYS A 64 15.37 -5.52 -13.76
CA LYS A 64 15.01 -6.04 -15.10
C LYS A 64 13.53 -6.44 -15.19
N ILE A 65 12.94 -6.86 -14.06
CA ILE A 65 11.54 -7.25 -13.97
C ILE A 65 10.63 -6.03 -13.91
N LEU A 66 10.98 -5.04 -13.06
CA LEU A 66 10.19 -3.82 -12.90
C LEU A 66 10.16 -3.02 -14.22
N GLY A 67 8.97 -2.85 -14.80
CA GLY A 67 8.77 -2.17 -16.07
C GLY A 67 8.90 -3.08 -17.30
N LYS A 68 8.98 -4.41 -17.12
CA LYS A 68 9.05 -5.36 -18.24
C LYS A 68 7.65 -5.56 -18.84
N ALA A 69 7.42 -5.08 -20.06
CA ALA A 69 6.12 -5.22 -20.74
C ALA A 69 5.67 -6.70 -20.87
N ASN A 70 6.59 -7.58 -21.30
CA ASN A 70 6.32 -9.02 -21.45
C ASN A 70 6.71 -9.79 -20.17
N LEU A 71 6.25 -9.31 -19.01
CA LEU A 71 6.42 -10.02 -17.74
C LEU A 71 5.58 -11.30 -17.73
N ASN A 72 6.23 -12.43 -17.45
CA ASN A 72 5.55 -13.71 -17.27
C ASN A 72 5.33 -14.06 -15.79
N GLU A 73 4.53 -15.09 -15.52
CA GLU A 73 4.14 -15.49 -14.17
C GLU A 73 5.34 -15.87 -13.29
N ALA A 74 6.31 -16.61 -13.83
CA ALA A 74 7.48 -17.04 -13.07
C ALA A 74 8.34 -15.84 -12.64
N GLU A 75 8.51 -14.85 -13.51
CA GLU A 75 9.22 -13.61 -13.19
C GLU A 75 8.44 -12.74 -12.20
N PHE A 76 7.11 -12.73 -12.30
CA PHE A 76 6.25 -12.03 -11.35
C PHE A 76 6.32 -12.65 -9.95
N GLU A 77 6.25 -13.98 -9.83
CA GLU A 77 6.43 -14.68 -8.55
C GLU A 77 7.84 -14.48 -7.97
N GLN A 78 8.87 -14.45 -8.81
CA GLN A 78 10.22 -14.08 -8.38
C GLN A 78 10.27 -12.65 -7.84
N ALA A 79 9.61 -11.68 -8.50
CA ALA A 79 9.53 -10.32 -8.01
C ALA A 79 8.78 -10.22 -6.68
N LYS A 80 7.65 -10.91 -6.52
CA LYS A 80 6.91 -11.00 -5.25
C LYS A 80 7.77 -11.57 -4.13
N HIS A 81 8.51 -12.64 -4.41
CA HIS A 81 9.45 -13.22 -3.45
C HIS A 81 10.55 -12.22 -3.04
N LEU A 82 11.14 -11.49 -3.99
CA LEU A 82 12.11 -10.44 -3.68
C LEU A 82 11.51 -9.28 -2.87
N ILE A 83 10.27 -8.89 -3.16
CA ILE A 83 9.55 -7.87 -2.37
C ILE A 83 9.35 -8.35 -0.93
N ALA A 84 8.81 -9.56 -0.75
CA ALA A 84 8.56 -10.13 0.57
C ALA A 84 9.87 -10.31 1.37
N SER A 85 10.87 -10.99 0.79
CA SER A 85 12.17 -11.23 1.44
C SER A 85 12.97 -9.95 1.74
N SER A 86 12.73 -8.86 0.99
CA SER A 86 13.32 -7.56 1.31
C SER A 86 12.72 -6.89 2.55
N GLY A 87 11.61 -7.41 3.09
CA GLY A 87 10.83 -6.82 4.18
C GLY A 87 9.91 -5.68 3.74
N ALA A 88 9.68 -5.50 2.43
CA ALA A 88 8.88 -4.42 1.89
C ALA A 88 7.38 -4.54 2.25
N LEU A 89 6.85 -5.76 2.28
CA LEU A 89 5.45 -6.00 2.63
C LEU A 89 5.17 -5.58 4.08
N GLU A 90 5.96 -6.07 5.03
CA GLU A 90 5.87 -5.72 6.45
C GLU A 90 6.11 -4.22 6.66
N TYR A 91 7.07 -3.62 5.95
CA TYR A 91 7.27 -2.18 5.97
C TYR A 91 6.02 -1.42 5.52
N ALA A 92 5.41 -1.80 4.39
CA ALA A 92 4.22 -1.16 3.87
C ALA A 92 3.02 -1.31 4.83
N LYS A 93 2.80 -2.51 5.39
CA LYS A 93 1.77 -2.76 6.41
C LYS A 93 1.98 -1.86 7.64
N ASN A 94 3.22 -1.70 8.09
CA ASN A 94 3.54 -0.80 9.20
C ASN A 94 3.28 0.67 8.86
N GLN A 95 3.61 1.12 7.64
CA GLN A 95 3.31 2.49 7.20
C GLN A 95 1.79 2.72 7.10
N ALA A 96 1.02 1.76 6.58
CA ALA A 96 -0.44 1.83 6.58
C ALA A 96 -0.99 2.01 8.00
N ASN A 97 -0.53 1.20 8.96
CA ASN A 97 -0.95 1.33 10.36
C ASN A 97 -0.60 2.70 10.96
N ILE A 98 0.59 3.24 10.67
CA ILE A 98 0.98 4.59 11.10
C ILE A 98 0.03 5.66 10.55
N GLU A 99 -0.34 5.57 9.27
CA GLU A 99 -1.26 6.53 8.66
C GLU A 99 -2.70 6.38 9.16
N MET A 100 -3.16 5.16 9.45
CA MET A 100 -4.43 4.92 10.14
C MET A 100 -4.46 5.63 11.51
N LEU A 101 -3.41 5.43 12.32
CA LEU A 101 -3.32 6.07 13.63
C LEU A 101 -3.29 7.60 13.53
N ARG A 102 -2.57 8.15 12.53
CA ARG A 102 -2.57 9.60 12.24
C ARG A 102 -3.96 10.12 11.87
N ALA A 103 -4.70 9.38 11.05
CA ALA A 103 -6.07 9.74 10.67
C ALA A 103 -6.99 9.77 11.90
N LYS A 104 -6.98 8.71 12.72
CA LYS A 104 -7.78 8.64 13.96
C LYS A 104 -7.40 9.74 14.95
N GLU A 105 -6.12 10.03 15.11
CA GLU A 105 -5.65 11.11 15.99
C GLU A 105 -6.08 12.50 15.51
N ALA A 106 -6.09 12.74 14.19
CA ALA A 106 -6.63 13.98 13.64
C ALA A 106 -8.11 14.14 14.00
N LEU A 107 -8.91 13.09 13.83
CA LEU A 107 -10.34 13.10 14.13
C LEU A 107 -10.66 13.42 15.60
N LYS A 108 -9.85 12.98 16.57
CA LYS A 108 -10.07 13.28 17.99
C LYS A 108 -10.27 14.77 18.28
N LYS A 109 -9.63 15.64 17.49
CA LYS A 109 -9.74 17.11 17.63
C LYS A 109 -11.11 17.66 17.21
N LEU A 110 -11.88 16.92 16.41
CA LEU A 110 -13.23 17.30 15.97
C LEU A 110 -14.33 16.73 16.87
N SER A 111 -14.03 15.75 17.72
CA SER A 111 -15.00 15.01 18.54
C SER A 111 -15.86 15.90 19.47
N LYS A 112 -15.39 17.09 19.83
CA LYS A 112 -16.12 18.06 20.66
C LYS A 112 -17.05 18.98 19.86
N THR A 113 -16.84 19.08 18.56
CA THR A 113 -17.51 20.05 17.67
C THR A 113 -18.42 19.40 16.65
N TRP A 114 -18.19 18.13 16.34
CA TRP A 114 -18.93 17.37 15.33
C TRP A 114 -19.83 16.34 16.01
N SER A 115 -20.91 15.94 15.34
CA SER A 115 -21.85 14.96 15.88
C SER A 115 -21.22 13.55 15.96
N THR A 116 -21.71 12.74 16.89
CA THR A 116 -21.30 11.33 17.02
C THR A 116 -21.47 10.58 15.69
N GLN A 117 -22.56 10.81 14.96
CA GLN A 117 -22.80 10.15 13.68
C GLN A 117 -21.72 10.48 12.64
N SER A 118 -21.31 11.74 12.52
CA SER A 118 -20.23 12.14 11.61
C SER A 118 -18.89 11.55 12.01
N MET A 119 -18.60 11.51 13.31
CA MET A 119 -17.38 10.91 13.83
C MET A 119 -17.32 9.41 13.54
N THR A 120 -18.40 8.67 13.82
CA THR A 120 -18.51 7.24 13.52
C THR A 120 -18.34 6.94 12.04
N PHE A 121 -18.97 7.74 11.16
CA PHE A 121 -18.79 7.56 9.71
C PHE A 121 -17.32 7.69 9.28
N LEU A 122 -16.62 8.71 9.77
CA LEU A 122 -15.21 8.94 9.39
C LEU A 122 -14.27 7.86 9.96
N GLU A 123 -14.55 7.36 11.16
CA GLU A 123 -13.80 6.23 11.74
C GLU A 123 -14.02 4.94 10.94
N GLN A 124 -15.28 4.61 10.62
CA GLN A 124 -15.62 3.45 9.80
C GLN A 124 -15.00 3.53 8.40
N LEU A 125 -14.94 4.73 7.81
CA LEU A 125 -14.26 4.95 6.54
C LEU A 125 -12.77 4.60 6.63
N VAL A 126 -12.09 5.03 7.68
CA VAL A 126 -10.67 4.69 7.90
C VAL A 126 -10.48 3.18 8.09
N ASP A 127 -11.33 2.54 8.90
CA ASP A 127 -11.24 1.10 9.16
C ASP A 127 -11.47 0.28 7.88
N SER A 128 -12.39 0.73 7.01
CA SER A 128 -12.65 0.09 5.72
C SER A 128 -11.43 0.06 4.79
N PHE A 129 -10.48 0.98 4.94
CA PHE A 129 -9.25 1.00 4.13
C PHE A 129 -8.18 0.05 4.64
N VAL A 130 -8.27 -0.39 5.89
CA VAL A 130 -7.36 -1.40 6.46
C VAL A 130 -7.88 -2.80 6.19
N SER A 131 -9.19 -3.03 6.35
CA SER A 131 -9.82 -4.35 6.16
C SER A 131 -9.75 -4.87 4.72
N ARG A 132 -9.27 -4.05 3.78
CA ARG A 132 -9.03 -4.42 2.39
C ARG A 132 -7.74 -5.22 2.20
N THR A 133 -6.86 -5.35 3.19
CA THR A 133 -5.57 -6.04 3.02
C THR A 133 -5.73 -7.57 2.99
N VAL A 134 -4.85 -8.22 2.21
CA VAL A 134 -4.69 -9.68 2.03
C VAL A 134 -4.52 -10.43 3.34
#